data_AF-A0A7Y2HLN7-F1
#
_entry.id   AF-A0A7Y2HLN7-F1
#
_cell.length_a   1.000
_cell.length_b   1.000
_cell.length_c   1.000
_cell.angle_alpha   90.00
_cell.angle_beta   90.00
_cell.angle_gamma   90.00
#
_symmetry.space_group_name_H-M   'P 1'
#
loop_
_entity.id
_entity.type
_entity.pdbx_description
1 polymer ?
#
loop_
_entity_poly.entity_id
_entity_poly.type
_entity_poly.pdbx_seq_one_letter_code
_entity_poly.pdbx_strand_id
1 'polypeptide(L)'
;TLAGAVAALAGRGPVADESTETVAPDPGDVTDLGALPREALDLLDAAEDRLRSGDWAGFGDALERLRRLLRSGGGPTSQTGGSG
;
A
#
# COMPACT_ATOMS: atom_id res chain seq x y z
N THR A 1 35.28 -6.60 12.56
CA THR A 1 35.59 -6.71 11.12
C THR A 1 34.31 -7.04 10.37
N LEU A 2 34.23 -6.72 9.07
CA LEU A 2 33.08 -7.06 8.23
C LEU A 2 32.77 -8.57 8.28
N ALA A 3 33.81 -9.40 8.31
CA ALA A 3 33.68 -10.85 8.46
C ALA A 3 32.93 -11.28 9.75
N GLY A 4 33.10 -10.55 10.86
CA GLY A 4 32.37 -10.83 12.10
C GLY A 4 30.89 -10.43 12.05
N ALA A 5 30.56 -9.38 11.30
CA ALA A 5 29.17 -8.94 11.11
C ALA A 5 28.37 -9.92 10.24
N VAL A 6 29.00 -10.48 9.20
CA VAL A 6 28.37 -11.48 8.31
C VAL A 6 28.11 -12.80 9.06
N ALA A 7 29.03 -13.24 9.93
CA ALA A 7 28.83 -14.44 10.74
C ALA A 7 27.66 -14.33 11.73
N ALA A 8 27.43 -13.14 12.30
CA ALA A 8 26.31 -12.88 13.20
C ALA A 8 24.95 -12.94 12.50
N LEU A 9 24.90 -12.54 11.22
CA LEU A 9 23.68 -12.61 10.40
C LEU A 9 23.35 -14.04 9.96
N ALA A 10 24.37 -14.83 9.61
CA ALA A 10 24.20 -16.21 9.14
C ALA A 10 23.71 -17.19 10.23
N GLY A 11 23.88 -16.85 11.52
CA GLY A 11 23.40 -17.67 12.64
C GLY A 11 21.92 -17.49 12.99
N ARG A 12 21.24 -16.49 12.40
CA ARG A 12 19.83 -16.23 12.64
C ARG A 12 19.00 -16.94 11.57
N GLY A 13 18.75 -18.23 11.79
CA GLY A 13 17.79 -19.01 11.02
C GLY A 13 16.39 -18.38 11.07
N PRO A 14 15.48 -18.74 10.15
CA PRO A 14 14.14 -18.19 10.09
C PRO A 14 13.45 -18.46 11.42
N VAL A 15 13.09 -17.38 12.13
CA VAL A 15 12.09 -17.49 13.18
C VAL A 15 10.82 -17.94 12.47
N ALA A 16 10.38 -19.15 12.78
CA ALA A 16 9.06 -19.62 12.42
C ALA A 16 8.08 -18.71 13.17
N ASP A 17 7.62 -17.69 12.46
CA ASP A 17 6.77 -16.63 12.96
C ASP A 17 5.33 -17.14 13.02
N GLU A 18 4.84 -17.12 14.25
CA GLU A 18 3.47 -16.87 14.67
C GLU A 18 2.32 -17.63 14.00
N SER A 19 1.75 -18.54 14.80
CA SER A 19 0.32 -18.72 15.03
C SER A 19 -0.59 -17.88 14.12
N THR A 20 -1.04 -18.50 13.04
CA THR A 20 -2.22 -18.07 12.28
C THR A 20 -3.46 -18.18 13.17
N GLU A 21 -3.72 -17.18 14.00
CA GLU A 21 -5.05 -16.92 14.54
C GLU A 21 -5.90 -16.41 13.37
N THR A 22 -6.66 -17.34 12.79
CA THR A 22 -7.65 -17.04 11.75
C THR A 22 -8.79 -16.26 12.41
N VAL A 23 -8.67 -14.94 12.44
CA VAL A 23 -9.80 -14.04 12.66
C VAL A 23 -10.65 -14.11 11.39
N ALA A 24 -11.73 -14.89 11.45
CA ALA A 24 -12.73 -14.92 10.40
C ALA A 24 -13.27 -13.48 10.20
N PRO A 25 -13.23 -12.92 8.97
CA PRO A 25 -13.78 -11.60 8.72
C PRO A 25 -15.31 -11.66 8.90
N ASP A 26 -15.82 -10.78 9.76
CA ASP A 26 -17.25 -10.53 9.93
C ASP A 26 -17.83 -10.00 8.60
N PRO A 27 -18.83 -10.67 8.01
CA PRO A 27 -19.37 -10.31 6.69
C PRO A 27 -20.33 -9.10 6.71
N GLY A 28 -20.45 -8.38 7.83
CA GLY A 28 -21.51 -7.39 8.05
C GLY A 28 -21.19 -5.93 7.70
N ASP A 29 -19.93 -5.54 7.51
CA ASP A 29 -19.55 -4.11 7.44
C ASP A 29 -18.45 -3.80 6.39
N VAL A 30 -18.38 -4.58 5.30
CA VAL A 30 -17.56 -4.27 4.12
C VAL A 30 -18.30 -3.29 3.19
N THR A 31 -18.52 -2.08 3.67
CA THR A 31 -18.90 -0.96 2.81
C THR A 31 -17.69 -0.60 1.95
N ASP A 32 -17.53 -1.19 0.76
CA ASP A 32 -16.69 -0.75 -0.39
C ASP A 32 -15.24 -0.25 -0.12
N LEU A 33 -14.70 -0.46 1.08
CA LEU A 33 -13.38 0.01 1.51
C LEU A 33 -12.25 -0.91 1.01
N GLY A 34 -12.58 -2.08 0.48
CA GLY A 34 -11.62 -3.04 -0.09
C GLY A 34 -11.26 -2.78 -1.56
N ALA A 35 -12.08 -2.03 -2.29
CA ALA A 35 -11.85 -1.76 -3.71
C ALA A 35 -10.81 -0.65 -3.92
N LEU A 36 -10.86 0.41 -3.11
CA LEU A 36 -9.95 1.55 -3.20
C LEU A 36 -8.46 1.16 -3.00
N PRO A 37 -8.09 0.35 -1.98
CA PRO A 37 -6.70 -0.09 -1.81
C PRO A 37 -6.21 -0.95 -2.98
N ARG A 38 -7.08 -1.81 -3.52
CA ARG A 38 -6.73 -2.69 -4.65
C ARG A 38 -6.48 -1.90 -5.92
N GLU A 39 -7.40 -1.00 -6.27
CA GLU A 39 -7.27 -0.14 -7.46
C GLU A 39 -6.07 0.80 -7.35
N ALA A 40 -5.73 1.26 -6.15
CA ALA A 40 -4.52 2.05 -5.90
C ALA A 40 -3.23 1.25 -6.17
N LEU A 41 -3.20 -0.02 -5.76
CA LEU A 41 -2.06 -0.92 -6.00
C LEU A 41 -1.92 -1.24 -7.50
N ASP A 42 -3.02 -1.53 -8.20
CA ASP A 42 -3.00 -1.76 -9.65
C ASP A 42 -2.45 -0.53 -10.42
N LEU A 43 -2.84 0.68 -10.01
CA LEU A 43 -2.31 1.92 -10.61
C LEU A 43 -0.83 2.14 -10.31
N LEU A 44 -0.36 1.72 -9.13
CA LEU A 44 1.04 1.80 -8.76
C LEU A 44 1.89 0.81 -9.58
N ASP A 45 1.48 -0.45 -9.67
CA ASP A 45 2.17 -1.47 -10.48
C ASP A 45 2.30 -1.04 -11.95
N ALA A 46 1.20 -0.51 -12.51
CA ALA A 46 1.17 -0.01 -13.88
C ALA A 46 2.07 1.23 -14.09
N ALA A 47 2.30 2.03 -13.05
CA ALA A 47 3.25 3.12 -13.10
C ALA A 47 4.70 2.59 -13.10
N GLU A 48 5.01 1.63 -12.24
CA GLU A 48 6.34 1.03 -12.16
C GLU A 48 6.76 0.30 -13.45
N ASP A 49 5.83 -0.41 -14.09
CA ASP A 49 6.08 -1.08 -15.38
C ASP A 49 6.46 -0.08 -16.48
N ARG A 50 5.78 1.07 -16.52
CA ARG A 50 6.07 2.15 -17.48
C ARG A 50 7.38 2.84 -17.18
N LEU A 51 7.68 3.06 -15.90
CA LEU A 51 8.97 3.56 -15.45
C LEU A 51 10.13 2.65 -15.90
N ARG A 52 10.00 1.33 -15.70
CA ARG A 52 10.99 0.35 -16.15
C ARG A 52 11.11 0.26 -17.67
N SER A 53 10.02 0.50 -18.39
CA SER A 53 9.97 0.51 -19.86
C SER A 53 10.47 1.83 -20.49
N GLY A 54 10.76 2.85 -19.68
CA GLY A 54 11.14 4.18 -20.16
C GLY A 54 9.99 5.02 -20.72
N ASP A 55 8.73 4.61 -20.49
CA ASP A 55 7.54 5.39 -20.83
C ASP A 55 7.25 6.43 -19.74
N TRP A 56 8.00 7.52 -19.78
CA TRP A 56 7.88 8.62 -18.81
C TRP A 56 6.51 9.32 -18.86
N ALA A 57 5.89 9.40 -20.04
CA ALA A 57 4.60 10.04 -20.23
C ALA A 57 3.49 9.20 -19.60
N GLY A 58 3.46 7.89 -19.88
CA GLY A 58 2.49 6.99 -19.29
C GLY A 58 2.69 6.78 -17.78
N PHE A 59 3.92 6.85 -17.28
CA PHE A 59 4.20 6.86 -15.84
C PHE A 59 3.53 8.05 -15.13
N GLY A 60 3.71 9.27 -15.67
CA GLY A 60 3.12 10.48 -15.09
C GLY A 60 1.59 10.44 -15.09
N ASP A 61 1.00 9.92 -16.15
CA ASP A 61 -0.45 9.74 -16.27
C ASP A 61 -1.00 8.72 -15.24
N ALA A 62 -0.32 7.58 -15.05
CA ALA A 62 -0.70 6.59 -14.04
C ALA A 62 -0.64 7.16 -12.62
N LEU A 63 0.40 7.94 -12.30
CA LEU A 63 0.52 8.63 -11.01
C LEU A 63 -0.59 9.66 -10.78
N GLU A 64 -0.97 10.40 -11.83
CA GLU A 64 -2.03 11.39 -11.71
C GLU A 64 -3.40 10.72 -11.48
N ARG A 65 -3.63 9.56 -12.11
CA ARG A 65 -4.80 8.70 -11.85
C ARG A 65 -4.82 8.22 -10.40
N LEU A 66 -3.69 7.71 -9.88
CA LEU A 66 -3.55 7.28 -8.50
C LEU A 66 -3.84 8.40 -7.50
N ARG A 67 -3.29 9.60 -7.72
CA ARG A 67 -3.54 10.76 -6.86
C ARG A 67 -5.01 11.17 -6.82
N ARG A 68 -5.69 11.13 -7.97
CA ARG A 68 -7.13 11.42 -8.03
C ARG A 68 -7.94 10.38 -7.26
N LEU A 69 -7.63 9.10 -7.45
CA LEU A 69 -8.29 8.00 -6.73
C LEU A 69 -8.18 8.19 -5.20
N LEU A 70 -6.96 8.40 -4.70
CA LEU A 70 -6.71 8.60 -3.27
C LEU A 70 -7.39 9.86 -2.71
N ARG A 71 -7.47 10.94 -3.51
CA ARG A 71 -8.19 12.17 -3.11
C ARG A 71 -9.70 11.97 -3.10
N SER A 72 -10.23 11.13 -4.00
CA SER A 72 -11.67 10.85 -4.07
C SER A 72 -12.14 9.85 -3.02
N GLY A 73 -11.32 8.87 -2.64
CA GLY A 73 -11.61 7.92 -1.57
C GLY A 73 -11.27 8.43 -0.17
N GLY A 74 -10.52 9.53 -0.06
CA GLY A 74 -10.13 10.16 1.19
C GLY A 74 -10.74 11.56 1.36
N GLY A 75 -12.00 11.66 1.78
CA GLY A 75 -12.57 12.91 2.29
C GLY A 75 -14.00 12.77 2.79
N PRO A 76 -14.42 13.46 3.88
CA PRO A 76 -13.95 14.80 4.27
C PRO A 76 -13.09 14.84 5.55
N THR A 77 -11.97 15.56 5.48
CA THR A 77 -11.34 16.15 6.66
C THR A 77 -12.28 17.19 7.26
N SER A 78 -12.82 16.90 8.44
CA SER A 78 -13.11 17.87 9.51
C SER A 78 -13.81 19.17 9.08
N GLN A 79 -15.09 19.11 8.70
CA GLN A 79 -16.00 20.24 8.92
C GLN A 79 -16.45 20.23 10.40
N THR A 80 -15.52 20.48 11.33
CA THR A 80 -15.85 20.67 12.75
C THR A 80 -16.05 22.15 13.01
N GLY A 81 -17.32 22.57 12.99
CA GLY A 81 -17.89 23.59 13.87
C GLY A 81 -17.27 24.98 13.87
N GLY A 82 -17.66 25.82 12.91
CA GLY A 82 -17.84 27.23 13.20
C GLY A 82 -19.14 27.42 13.98
N SER A 83 -19.06 27.59 15.30
CA SER A 83 -20.15 28.14 16.10
C SER A 83 -19.84 29.59 16.39
N GLY A 84 -20.72 30.47 15.92
CA GLY A 84 -20.74 31.89 16.28
C GLY A 84 -21.41 32.15 17.63
#